data_AF-A0A6N1DRY7-F1
#
_entry.id   AF-A0A6N1DRY7-F1
#
_cell.length_a   1.000
_cell.length_b   1.000
_cell.length_c   1.000
_cell.angle_alpha   90.00
_cell.angle_beta   90.00
_cell.angle_gamma   90.00
#
_symmetry.space_group_name_H-M   'P 1'
#
loop_
_entity.id
_entity.type
_entity.pdbx_description
1 polymer ?
#
loop_
_entity_poly.entity_id
_entity_poly.type
_entity_poly.pdbx_seq_one_letter_code
_entity_poly.pdbx_strand_id
1 'polypeptide(L)'
;MGIASGDRATHDPHVEAAVENVDRAVRQGAYGAARMRFLQLAEDSRVQVLERVRVQDAARLAGSLPAYSVARLYERLPGRLGQAIVRALPRGKRHGVGVILHHRRRVWAPEHAAST
;
A
#
# COMPACT_ATOMS: atom_id res chain seq x y z
N MET A 1 -32.53 15.00 -23.72
CA MET A 1 -32.42 13.72 -23.00
C MET A 1 -31.02 13.17 -23.25
N GLY A 2 -30.32 12.75 -22.19
CA GLY A 2 -29.19 11.81 -22.27
C GLY A 2 -27.82 12.38 -22.64
N ILE A 3 -27.01 12.72 -21.63
CA ILE A 3 -25.79 11.97 -21.29
C ILE A 3 -25.42 12.36 -19.85
N ALA A 4 -25.73 11.46 -18.92
CA ALA A 4 -25.16 11.52 -17.59
C ALA A 4 -23.67 11.20 -17.74
N SER A 5 -22.81 12.22 -17.68
CA SER A 5 -21.37 12.03 -17.47
C SER A 5 -21.20 11.28 -16.16
N GLY A 6 -20.99 9.98 -16.28
CA GLY A 6 -20.63 9.09 -15.19
C GLY A 6 -19.24 9.44 -14.70
N ASP A 7 -19.17 10.40 -13.80
CA ASP A 7 -18.04 10.56 -12.89
C ASP A 7 -18.56 10.51 -11.45
N ARG A 8 -19.12 9.35 -11.11
CA ARG A 8 -19.15 8.93 -9.71
C ARG A 8 -17.95 8.02 -9.56
N ALA A 9 -16.87 8.53 -8.98
CA ALA A 9 -15.86 7.72 -8.33
C ALA A 9 -16.60 6.60 -7.58
N THR A 10 -16.55 5.39 -8.12
CA THR A 10 -17.35 4.26 -7.68
C THR A 10 -16.89 3.95 -6.27
N HIS A 11 -17.69 4.39 -5.30
CA HIS A 11 -17.54 4.03 -3.91
C HIS A 11 -17.89 2.55 -3.83
N ASP A 12 -16.90 1.68 -4.04
CA ASP A 12 -17.08 0.25 -3.87
C ASP A 12 -17.40 0.00 -2.38
N PRO A 13 -18.63 -0.45 -2.05
CA PRO A 13 -19.04 -0.66 -0.67
C PRO A 13 -18.18 -1.72 0.02
N HIS A 14 -17.57 -2.65 -0.71
CA HIS A 14 -16.65 -3.62 -0.16
C HIS A 14 -15.33 -2.98 0.26
N VAL A 15 -14.84 -1.99 -0.50
CA VAL A 15 -13.63 -1.24 -0.14
C VAL A 15 -13.90 -0.34 1.06
N GLU A 16 -15.07 0.29 1.13
CA GLU A 16 -15.41 1.14 2.27
C GLU A 16 -15.54 0.33 3.57
N ALA A 17 -16.22 -0.82 3.51
CA ALA A 17 -16.27 -1.75 4.63
C ALA A 17 -14.86 -2.28 5.00
N ALA A 18 -13.98 -2.49 4.02
CA ALA A 18 -12.60 -2.90 4.28
C ALA A 18 -11.78 -1.78 4.95
N VAL A 19 -11.92 -0.53 4.49
CA VAL A 19 -11.30 0.66 5.10
C VAL A 19 -11.72 0.77 6.56
N GLU A 20 -13.03 0.74 6.83
CA GLU A 20 -13.54 0.89 8.19
C GLU A 20 -13.06 -0.24 9.11
N ASN A 21 -13.08 -1.49 8.64
CA ASN A 21 -12.64 -2.64 9.42
C ASN A 21 -11.13 -2.62 9.69
N VAL A 22 -10.32 -2.18 8.72
CA VAL A 22 -8.86 -2.07 8.87
C VAL A 22 -8.53 -0.90 9.79
N ASP A 23 -9.13 0.28 9.59
CA ASP A 23 -8.91 1.46 10.43
C ASP A 23 -9.28 1.18 11.89
N ARG A 24 -10.45 0.60 12.13
CA ARG A 24 -10.91 0.20 13.47
C ARG A 24 -9.92 -0.76 14.14
N ALA A 25 -9.45 -1.78 13.42
CA ALA A 25 -8.50 -2.75 13.97
C ALA A 25 -7.14 -2.12 14.29
N VAL A 26 -6.64 -1.21 13.45
CA VAL A 26 -5.39 -0.48 13.68
C VAL A 26 -5.53 0.45 14.90
N ARG A 27 -6.64 1.17 15.02
CA ARG A 27 -6.92 2.06 16.16
C ARG A 27 -7.05 1.31 17.48
N GLN A 28 -7.55 0.08 17.44
CA GLN A 28 -7.63 -0.82 18.60
C GLN A 28 -6.31 -1.51 18.93
N GLY A 29 -5.23 -1.28 18.15
CA GLY A 29 -3.95 -1.96 18.32
C GLY A 29 -3.97 -3.45 17.91
N ALA A 30 -5.05 -3.92 17.28
CA ALA A 30 -5.23 -5.29 16.83
C ALA A 30 -4.52 -5.55 15.49
N TYR A 31 -3.21 -5.29 15.44
CA TYR A 31 -2.42 -5.30 14.21
C TYR A 31 -2.39 -6.66 13.50
N GLY A 32 -2.45 -7.77 14.25
CA GLY A 32 -2.54 -9.11 13.67
C GLY A 32 -3.84 -9.30 12.87
N ALA A 33 -4.97 -8.86 13.42
CA ALA A 33 -6.25 -8.92 12.74
C ALA A 33 -6.33 -7.95 11.55
N ALA A 34 -5.80 -6.73 11.72
CA ALA A 34 -5.71 -5.75 10.64
C ALA A 34 -4.88 -6.29 9.47
N ARG A 35 -3.71 -6.90 9.75
CA ARG A 35 -2.87 -7.57 8.76
C ARG A 35 -3.61 -8.69 8.03
N MET A 36 -4.26 -9.59 8.77
CA MET A 36 -4.96 -10.73 8.17
C MET A 36 -6.06 -10.26 7.22
N ARG A 37 -6.91 -9.32 7.67
CA ARG A 37 -7.97 -8.75 6.84
C ARG A 37 -7.42 -8.06 5.61
N PHE A 38 -6.38 -7.24 5.78
CA PHE A 38 -5.74 -6.53 4.68
C PHE A 38 -5.11 -7.49 3.65
N LEU A 39 -4.47 -8.57 4.09
CA LEU A 39 -3.88 -9.59 3.21
C LEU A 39 -4.92 -10.51 2.55
N GLN A 40 -6.19 -10.48 2.95
CA GLN A 40 -7.27 -11.20 2.26
C GLN A 40 -7.88 -10.38 1.12
N LEU A 41 -7.70 -9.06 1.12
CA LEU A 41 -8.21 -8.18 0.07
C LEU A 41 -7.50 -8.42 -1.26
N ALA A 42 -8.15 -8.11 -2.38
CA ALA A 42 -7.46 -7.99 -3.67
C ALA A 42 -6.41 -6.87 -3.63
N GLU A 43 -5.37 -6.96 -4.47
CA GLU A 43 -4.26 -6.01 -4.43
C GLU A 43 -4.70 -4.57 -4.71
N ASP A 44 -5.64 -4.35 -5.63
CA ASP A 44 -6.17 -3.02 -5.94
C ASP A 44 -6.93 -2.44 -4.75
N SER A 45 -7.73 -3.25 -4.07
CA SER A 45 -8.42 -2.86 -2.83
C SER A 45 -7.43 -2.52 -1.71
N ARG A 46 -6.29 -3.21 -1.63
CA ARG A 46 -5.23 -2.88 -0.65
C ARG A 46 -4.63 -1.50 -0.90
N VAL A 47 -4.41 -1.13 -2.16
CA VAL A 47 -3.92 0.20 -2.54
C VAL A 47 -4.95 1.26 -2.16
N GLN A 48 -6.21 1.06 -2.53
CA GLN A 48 -7.30 1.99 -2.21
C GLN A 48 -7.50 2.16 -0.69
N VAL A 49 -7.36 1.09 0.09
CA VAL A 49 -7.41 1.18 1.56
C VAL A 49 -6.28 2.07 2.08
N LEU A 50 -5.04 1.88 1.63
CA LEU A 50 -3.89 2.68 2.06
C LEU A 50 -3.98 4.16 1.65
N GLU A 51 -4.68 4.46 0.55
CA GLU A 51 -4.93 5.83 0.10
C GLU A 51 -5.98 6.55 0.96
N ARG A 52 -6.92 5.82 1.56
CA ARG A 52 -8.03 6.38 2.33
C ARG A 52 -7.77 6.43 3.83
N VAL A 53 -6.98 5.52 4.38
CA VAL A 53 -6.64 5.55 5.81
C VAL A 53 -5.60 6.64 6.13
N ARG A 54 -5.57 7.10 7.38
CA ARG A 54 -4.56 8.08 7.81
C ARG A 54 -3.15 7.51 7.64
N VAL A 55 -2.21 8.36 7.26
CA VAL A 55 -0.81 7.95 6.99
C VAL A 55 -0.17 7.24 8.18
N GLN A 56 -0.48 7.66 9.42
CA GLN A 56 0.05 6.99 10.62
C GLN A 56 -0.50 5.56 10.77
N ASP A 57 -1.79 5.37 10.47
CA ASP A 57 -2.46 4.07 10.56
C ASP A 57 -1.99 3.16 9.41
N ALA A 58 -1.82 3.72 8.20
CA ALA A 58 -1.18 3.06 7.07
C ALA A 58 0.25 2.60 7.39
N ALA A 59 1.05 3.45 8.06
CA ALA A 59 2.41 3.12 8.47
C ALA A 59 2.45 2.03 9.55
N ARG A 60 1.54 2.07 10.53
CA ARG A 60 1.41 1.02 11.55
C ARG A 60 1.01 -0.32 10.92
N LEU A 61 0.04 -0.30 10.02
CA LEU A 61 -0.38 -1.48 9.27
C LEU A 61 0.78 -2.02 8.43
N ALA A 62 1.42 -1.18 7.60
CA ALA A 62 2.60 -1.55 6.82
C ALA A 62 3.72 -2.09 7.71
N GLY A 63 3.88 -1.54 8.91
CA GLY A 63 4.77 -1.99 9.98
C GLY A 63 4.55 -3.42 10.47
N SER A 64 3.37 -3.99 10.27
CA SER A 64 3.06 -5.40 10.57
C SER A 64 3.22 -6.36 9.38
N LEU A 65 3.28 -5.86 8.13
CA LEU A 65 3.32 -6.69 6.92
C LEU A 65 4.71 -7.31 6.64
N PRO A 66 4.82 -8.37 5.82
CA PRO A 66 6.11 -8.78 5.29
C PRO A 66 6.79 -7.65 4.48
N ALA A 67 8.11 -7.51 4.55
CA ALA A 67 8.85 -6.45 3.84
C ALA A 67 8.61 -6.49 2.32
N TYR A 68 8.52 -7.69 1.75
CA TYR A 68 8.17 -7.89 0.35
C TYR A 68 6.79 -7.31 -0.01
N SER A 69 5.77 -7.53 0.83
CA SER A 69 4.44 -6.98 0.61
C SER A 69 4.45 -5.46 0.61
N VAL A 70 5.21 -4.84 1.52
CA VAL A 70 5.35 -3.38 1.57
C VAL A 70 6.07 -2.86 0.32
N ALA A 71 7.12 -3.53 -0.15
CA ALA A 71 7.83 -3.14 -1.36
C ALA A 71 6.92 -3.21 -2.61
N ARG A 72 6.09 -4.25 -2.71
CA ARG A 72 5.12 -4.39 -3.81
C ARG A 72 4.05 -3.30 -3.77
N LEU A 73 3.51 -2.98 -2.59
CA LEU A 73 2.54 -1.90 -2.43
C LEU A 73 3.16 -0.53 -2.73
N TYR A 74 4.42 -0.30 -2.33
CA TYR A 74 5.13 0.95 -2.58
C TYR A 74 5.18 1.32 -4.06
N GLU A 75 5.35 0.35 -4.96
CA GLU A 75 5.41 0.58 -6.41
C GLU A 75 4.06 0.94 -7.02
N ARG A 76 2.96 0.58 -6.35
CA ARG A 76 1.59 0.86 -6.81
C ARG A 76 0.96 2.10 -6.17
N LEU A 77 1.50 2.54 -5.03
CA LEU A 77 1.01 3.71 -4.32
C LEU A 77 1.46 5.01 -5.00
N PRO A 78 0.67 6.10 -4.87
CA PRO A 78 1.13 7.43 -5.23
C PRO A 78 2.47 7.74 -4.54
N GLY A 79 3.45 8.23 -5.29
CA GLY A 79 4.84 8.33 -4.83
C GLY A 79 5.02 9.07 -3.50
N ARG A 80 4.23 10.13 -3.24
CA ARG A 80 4.26 10.85 -1.95
C ARG A 80 3.76 10.00 -0.78
N LEU A 81 2.67 9.26 -0.98
CA LEU A 81 2.09 8.38 0.04
C LEU A 81 3.01 7.19 0.33
N GLY A 82 3.49 6.51 -0.71
CA GLY A 82 4.45 5.41 -0.57
C GLY A 82 5.70 5.83 0.20
N GLN A 83 6.26 7.01 -0.12
CA GLN A 83 7.40 7.55 0.61
C GLN A 83 7.08 7.87 2.07
N ALA A 84 5.92 8.49 2.35
CA ALA A 84 5.51 8.81 3.71
C ALA A 84 5.37 7.55 4.58
N ILE A 85 4.73 6.50 4.05
CA ILE A 85 4.56 5.21 4.72
C ILE A 85 5.94 4.59 5.00
N VAL A 86 6.82 4.48 4.01
CA VAL A 86 8.15 3.87 4.16
C VAL A 86 9.03 4.64 5.16
N ARG A 87 8.98 5.98 5.13
CA ARG A 87 9.70 6.85 6.09
C ARG A 87 9.18 6.75 7.51
N ALA A 88 7.94 6.32 7.72
CA ALA A 88 7.38 6.10 9.05
C ALA A 88 7.69 4.70 9.61
N LEU A 89 8.21 3.76 8.81
CA LEU A 89 8.55 2.41 9.27
C LEU A 89 9.76 2.41 10.23
N PRO A 90 9.83 1.45 11.16
CA PRO A 90 11.04 1.18 11.94
C PRO A 90 12.27 0.97 11.05
N ARG A 91 13.44 1.43 11.51
CA ARG A 91 14.69 1.48 10.70
C ARG A 91 15.03 0.15 10.02
N GLY A 92 15.00 -0.96 10.76
CA GLY A 92 15.32 -2.29 10.20
C GLY A 92 14.36 -2.71 9.09
N LYS A 93 13.07 -2.43 9.27
CA LYS A 93 12.05 -2.72 8.26
C LYS A 93 12.18 -1.83 7.03
N ARG A 94 12.41 -0.54 7.23
CA ARG A 94 12.68 0.41 6.14
C ARG A 94 13.88 -0.02 5.31
N HIS A 95 14.95 -0.47 5.96
CA HIS A 95 16.13 -0.99 5.28
C HIS A 95 15.79 -2.22 4.43
N GLY A 96 15.10 -3.21 4.99
CA GLY A 96 14.68 -4.41 4.25
C GLY A 96 13.83 -4.11 3.02
N VAL A 97 12.85 -3.19 3.15
CA VAL A 97 12.05 -2.71 2.00
C VAL A 97 12.95 -2.04 0.95
N GLY A 98 13.90 -1.20 1.37
CA GLY A 98 14.84 -0.53 0.47
C GLY A 98 15.72 -1.50 -0.33
N VAL A 99 16.20 -2.57 0.31
CA VAL A 99 16.97 -3.63 -0.37
C VAL A 99 16.15 -4.31 -1.45
N ILE A 100 14.89 -4.68 -1.14
CA ILE A 100 13.98 -5.32 -2.10
C ILE A 100 13.70 -4.39 -3.29
N LEU A 101 13.38 -3.12 -3.03
CA LEU A 101 13.12 -2.13 -4.09
C LEU A 101 14.37 -1.89 -4.95
N HIS A 102 15.56 -1.82 -4.34
CA HIS A 102 16.81 -1.68 -5.06
C HIS A 102 17.09 -2.89 -5.97
N HIS A 103 16.91 -4.10 -5.45
CA HIS A 103 17.06 -5.33 -6.23
C HIS A 103 16.09 -5.36 -7.42
N ARG A 104 14.81 -5.06 -7.20
CA ARG A 104 13.80 -5.06 -8.27
C ARG A 104 14.08 -4.03 -9.35
N ARG A 105 14.53 -2.82 -9.00
CA ARG A 105 14.98 -1.83 -10.00
C ARG A 105 16.13 -2.34 -10.85
N ARG A 106 17.04 -3.13 -10.29
CA ARG A 106 18.15 -3.73 -11.05
C ARG A 106 17.71 -4.89 -11.93
N VAL A 107 16.76 -5.70 -11.47
CA VAL A 107 16.22 -6.84 -12.23
C VAL A 107 15.27 -6.39 -13.35
N TRP A 108 14.52 -5.32 -13.14
CA TRP A 108 13.64 -4.72 -14.16
C TRP A 108 14.31 -3.63 -15.01
N ALA A 109 15.60 -3.40 -14.82
CA ALA A 109 16.42 -2.63 -15.76
C ALA A 109 17.38 -3.53 -16.57
N PRO A 110 16.93 -4.59 -17.27
CA PRO A 110 17.73 -5.13 -18.35
C PRO A 110 17.63 -4.17 -19.55
N GLU A 111 18.77 -3.89 -20.18
CA GLU A 111 18.93 -3.36 -21.55
C GLU A 111 18.63 -1.88 -21.96
N HIS A 112 19.04 -0.88 -21.18
CA HIS A 112 19.38 0.45 -21.76
C HIS A 112 20.81 0.93 -21.48
N ALA A 113 21.72 0.04 -21.08
CA ALA A 113 23.12 0.35 -20.81
C ALA A 113 24.11 -0.26 -21.83
N ALA A 114 23.66 -0.60 -23.04
CA ALA A 114 24.52 -1.07 -24.12
C ALA A 114 24.12 -0.42 -25.45
N SER A 115 24.43 0.86 -25.60
CA SER A 115 24.58 1.54 -26.90
C SER A 115 25.43 2.78 -26.66
N THR A 116 26.75 2.56 -26.67
CA THR A 116 27.76 3.57 -26.95
C THR A 116 28.44 3.14 -28.23
#